data_AF-A0A7K3Y2I0-F1
#
_entry.id   AF-A0A7K3Y2I0-F1
#
_cell.length_a   1.000
_cell.length_b   1.000
_cell.length_c   1.000
_cell.angle_alpha   90.00
_cell.angle_beta   90.00
_cell.angle_gamma   90.00
#
_symmetry.space_group_name_H-M   'P 1'
#
loop_
_entity.id
_entity.type
_entity.pdbx_description
1 polymer ?
#
loop_
_entity_poly.entity_id
_entity_poly.type
_entity_poly.pdbx_seq_one_letter_code
_entity_poly.pdbx_strand_id
1 'polypeptide(L)'
;MTDSLTIDAKGMHYTPLNRQIREALANGAREVTVNGVLGQRFIGSGLQGDATITIHGVPGGDLAMFMSGPTIIVHGNADHAPGNTMDSGKVVIHGSAGDAVAHSMRGGKIFI
;
A
#
# COMPACT_ATOMS: atom_id res chain seq x y z
N MET A 1 -22.39 2.35 8.15
CA MET A 1 -21.17 1.54 8.06
C MET A 1 -20.10 2.49 7.54
N THR A 2 -18.96 2.60 8.22
CA THR A 2 -17.95 3.60 7.87
C THR A 2 -17.17 3.08 6.67
N ASP A 3 -17.49 3.58 5.48
CA ASP A 3 -16.84 3.15 4.23
C ASP A 3 -15.35 3.52 4.19
N SER A 4 -14.92 4.46 5.04
CA SER A 4 -13.57 5.00 5.12
C SER A 4 -12.97 4.95 6.54
N LEU A 5 -11.68 4.62 6.66
CA LEU A 5 -10.89 4.71 7.90
C LEU A 5 -9.62 5.55 7.69
N THR A 6 -9.21 6.33 8.69
CA THR A 6 -7.93 7.04 8.70
C THR A 6 -7.02 6.52 9.81
N ILE A 7 -5.75 6.27 9.49
CA ILE A 7 -4.70 5.78 10.40
C ILE A 7 -3.54 6.78 10.42
N ASP A 8 -3.03 7.13 11.60
CA ASP A 8 -1.76 7.86 11.76
C ASP A 8 -0.61 6.86 11.99
N ALA A 9 0.34 6.80 11.07
CA ALA A 9 1.49 5.90 11.12
C ALA A 9 2.71 6.51 11.83
N LYS A 10 2.65 7.77 12.29
CA LYS A 10 3.80 8.45 12.88
C LYS A 10 4.33 7.70 14.12
N GLY A 11 5.61 7.33 14.08
CA GLY A 11 6.26 6.57 15.16
C GLY A 11 5.81 5.11 15.26
N MET A 12 4.99 4.63 14.33
CA MET A 12 4.49 3.26 14.33
C MET A 12 5.43 2.32 13.58
N HIS A 13 5.73 1.16 14.16
CA HIS A 13 6.39 0.07 13.44
C HIS A 13 5.48 -0.47 12.33
N TYR A 14 6.03 -1.02 11.26
CA TYR A 14 5.22 -1.45 10.12
C TYR A 14 4.26 -2.61 10.45
N THR A 15 4.62 -3.48 11.40
CA THR A 15 3.79 -4.63 11.80
C THR A 15 2.41 -4.21 12.33
N PRO A 16 2.29 -3.35 13.36
CA PRO A 16 0.99 -2.87 13.82
C PRO A 16 0.23 -2.06 12.75
N LEU A 17 0.92 -1.28 11.91
CA LEU A 17 0.28 -0.55 10.81
C LEU A 17 -0.40 -1.50 9.82
N ASN A 18 0.34 -2.48 9.32
CA ASN A 18 -0.17 -3.46 8.36
C ASN A 18 -1.32 -4.29 8.95
N ARG A 19 -1.28 -4.58 10.26
CA ARG A 19 -2.38 -5.24 10.97
C ARG A 19 -3.64 -4.36 11.00
N GLN A 20 -3.52 -3.07 11.36
CA GLN A 20 -4.66 -2.16 11.38
C GLN A 20 -5.31 -2.00 9.99
N ILE A 21 -4.51 -1.91 8.93
CA ILE A 21 -5.04 -1.86 7.55
C ILE A 21 -5.83 -3.14 7.24
N ARG A 22 -5.29 -4.32 7.55
CA ARG A 22 -6.00 -5.59 7.33
C ARG A 22 -7.29 -5.69 8.12
N GLU A 23 -7.27 -5.31 9.39
CA GLU A 23 -8.44 -5.31 10.27
C GLU A 23 -9.51 -4.34 9.75
N ALA A 24 -9.13 -3.15 9.28
CA ALA A 24 -10.04 -2.19 8.69
C ALA A 24 -10.78 -2.78 7.49
N LEU A 25 -10.05 -3.39 6.55
CA LEU A 25 -10.62 -4.00 5.36
C LEU A 25 -11.48 -5.24 5.70
N ALA A 26 -11.05 -6.06 6.66
CA ALA A 26 -11.82 -7.20 7.15
C ALA A 26 -13.15 -6.77 7.81
N ASN A 27 -13.16 -5.60 8.44
CA ASN A 27 -14.35 -4.98 9.03
C ASN A 27 -15.22 -4.22 8.01
N GLY A 28 -14.89 -4.31 6.71
CA GLY A 28 -15.70 -3.79 5.61
C GLY A 28 -15.31 -2.40 5.12
N ALA A 29 -14.24 -1.79 5.62
CA ALA A 29 -13.75 -0.54 5.05
C ALA A 29 -13.34 -0.75 3.59
N ARG A 30 -13.74 0.18 2.71
CA ARG A 30 -13.37 0.19 1.29
C ARG A 30 -12.33 1.24 0.98
N GLU A 31 -12.19 2.23 1.85
CA GLU A 31 -11.19 3.27 1.76
C GLU A 31 -10.37 3.35 3.04
N VAL A 32 -9.04 3.34 2.93
CA VAL A 32 -8.13 3.51 4.06
C VAL A 32 -7.13 4.61 3.73
N THR A 33 -7.11 5.66 4.53
CA THR A 33 -6.10 6.73 4.44
C THR A 33 -5.05 6.53 5.51
N VAL A 34 -3.78 6.51 5.14
CA VAL A 34 -2.65 6.37 6.07
C VAL A 34 -1.78 7.62 6.00
N ASN A 35 -1.74 8.35 7.11
CA ASN A 35 -0.96 9.58 7.25
C ASN A 35 0.37 9.32 7.95
N GLY A 36 1.36 10.19 7.71
CA GLY A 36 2.61 10.17 8.46
C GLY A 36 3.48 8.94 8.18
N VAL A 37 3.43 8.40 6.97
CA VAL A 37 4.24 7.23 6.58
C VAL A 37 5.69 7.68 6.35
N LEU A 38 6.62 7.09 7.09
CA LEU A 38 8.07 7.33 7.01
C LEU A 38 8.82 5.98 7.04
N GLY A 39 8.71 5.21 5.95
CA GLY A 39 9.48 3.99 5.75
C GLY A 39 8.85 2.71 6.32
N GLN A 40 7.58 2.73 6.74
CA GLN A 40 6.89 1.49 7.10
C GLN A 40 6.77 0.57 5.88
N ARG A 41 7.31 -0.65 6.03
CA ARG A 41 7.45 -1.64 4.96
C ARG A 41 6.20 -2.47 4.74
N PHE A 42 6.11 -3.10 3.57
CA PHE A 42 5.09 -4.11 3.25
C PHE A 42 3.63 -3.61 3.31
N ILE A 43 3.41 -2.29 3.24
CA ILE A 43 2.05 -1.74 3.16
C ILE A 43 1.38 -2.33 1.92
N GLY A 44 0.18 -2.88 2.08
CA GLY A 44 -0.53 -3.51 0.98
C GLY A 44 -0.12 -4.95 0.67
N SER A 45 0.88 -5.51 1.34
CA SER A 45 1.40 -6.82 0.98
C SER A 45 0.34 -7.92 1.17
N GLY A 46 0.14 -8.77 0.16
CA GLY A 46 -0.82 -9.86 0.18
C GLY A 46 -2.28 -9.43 0.42
N LEU A 47 -2.60 -8.13 0.27
CA LEU A 47 -3.99 -7.68 0.34
C LEU A 47 -4.75 -8.13 -0.91
N GLN A 48 -6.02 -8.48 -0.70
CA GLN A 48 -6.91 -8.97 -1.74
C GLN A 48 -8.22 -8.19 -1.74
N GLY A 49 -8.94 -8.25 -2.86
CA GLY A 49 -10.27 -7.67 -3.00
C GLY A 49 -10.26 -6.29 -3.66
N ASP A 50 -11.30 -5.52 -3.39
CA ASP A 50 -11.55 -4.23 -4.03
C ASP A 50 -11.67 -3.15 -2.96
N ALA A 51 -10.54 -2.52 -2.67
CA ALA A 51 -10.40 -1.43 -1.72
C ALA A 51 -9.33 -0.45 -2.21
N THR A 52 -9.43 0.80 -1.76
CA THR A 52 -8.47 1.86 -2.05
C THR A 52 -7.71 2.25 -0.79
N ILE A 53 -6.39 2.29 -0.89
CA ILE A 53 -5.50 2.72 0.19
C ILE A 53 -4.73 3.96 -0.26
N THR A 54 -4.95 5.07 0.42
CA THR A 54 -4.26 6.35 0.14
C THR A 54 -3.17 6.55 1.18
N ILE A 55 -1.94 6.80 0.73
CA ILE A 55 -0.75 6.93 1.56
C ILE A 55 -0.21 8.36 1.44
N HIS A 56 -0.12 9.06 2.57
CA HIS A 56 0.55 10.35 2.68
C HIS A 56 1.91 10.17 3.38
N GLY A 57 2.97 10.27 2.58
CA GLY A 57 4.35 10.04 3.02
C GLY A 57 5.11 9.10 2.09
N VAL A 58 6.15 8.45 2.62
CA VAL A 58 7.03 7.55 1.86
C VAL A 58 6.91 6.14 2.43
N PRO A 59 6.18 5.21 1.80
CA PRO A 59 6.20 3.80 2.18
C PRO A 59 7.61 3.21 2.03
N GLY A 60 7.97 2.31 2.95
CA GLY A 60 9.22 1.57 2.88
C GLY A 60 9.16 0.43 1.87
N GLY A 61 10.27 -0.32 1.77
CA GLY A 61 10.43 -1.41 0.81
C GLY A 61 9.27 -2.41 0.72
N ASP A 62 9.08 -2.95 -0.48
CA ASP A 62 8.09 -3.97 -0.83
C ASP A 62 6.62 -3.52 -0.67
N LEU A 63 6.32 -2.26 -1.00
CA LEU A 63 4.94 -1.76 -1.15
C LEU A 63 4.15 -2.68 -2.10
N ALA A 64 2.93 -3.07 -1.73
CA ALA A 64 2.04 -3.91 -2.55
C ALA A 64 2.61 -5.30 -2.94
N MET A 65 3.60 -5.83 -2.19
CA MET A 65 4.18 -7.14 -2.50
C MET A 65 3.13 -8.27 -2.40
N PHE A 66 2.99 -9.12 -3.42
CA PHE A 66 1.93 -10.15 -3.52
C PHE A 66 0.48 -9.61 -3.50
N MET A 67 0.26 -8.31 -3.73
CA MET A 67 -1.09 -7.75 -3.74
C MET A 67 -1.91 -8.31 -4.93
N SER A 68 -3.21 -8.55 -4.71
CA SER A 68 -4.13 -9.03 -5.75
C SER A 68 -5.50 -8.36 -5.66
N GLY A 69 -5.64 -7.24 -6.37
CA GLY A 69 -6.92 -6.56 -6.57
C GLY A 69 -6.95 -5.08 -6.14
N PRO A 70 -6.53 -4.73 -4.90
CA PRO A 70 -6.68 -3.37 -4.39
C PRO A 70 -6.00 -2.29 -5.23
N THR A 71 -6.41 -1.05 -4.98
CA THR A 71 -5.74 0.16 -5.48
C THR A 71 -4.93 0.81 -4.35
N ILE A 72 -3.66 1.14 -4.60
CA ILE A 72 -2.85 1.96 -3.71
C ILE A 72 -2.46 3.27 -4.41
N ILE A 73 -2.63 4.39 -3.72
CA ILE A 73 -2.26 5.73 -4.18
C ILE A 73 -1.26 6.32 -3.19
N VAL A 74 -0.08 6.67 -3.65
CA VAL A 74 1.00 7.26 -2.85
C VAL A 74 1.16 8.72 -3.22
N HIS A 75 0.85 9.62 -2.29
CA HIS A 75 1.14 11.05 -2.40
C HIS A 75 2.57 11.32 -1.89
N GLY A 76 3.55 10.88 -2.67
CA GLY A 76 4.97 10.97 -2.33
C GLY A 76 5.81 10.00 -3.15
N ASN A 77 7.02 9.74 -2.66
CA ASN A 77 7.92 8.75 -3.24
C ASN A 77 7.65 7.36 -2.65
N ALA A 78 8.08 6.31 -3.32
CA ALA A 78 8.20 4.97 -2.76
C ALA A 78 9.68 4.57 -2.68
N ASP A 79 10.03 3.76 -1.68
CA ASP A 79 11.34 3.11 -1.55
C ASP A 79 11.51 2.00 -2.62
N HIS A 80 12.33 0.99 -2.37
CA HIS A 80 12.60 -0.12 -3.29
C HIS A 80 11.48 -1.16 -3.40
N ALA A 81 11.43 -1.82 -4.55
CA ALA A 81 10.60 -2.97 -4.90
C ALA A 81 9.06 -2.80 -4.78
N PRO A 82 8.45 -1.65 -5.11
CA PRO A 82 6.99 -1.55 -5.14
C PRO A 82 6.41 -2.51 -6.19
N GLY A 83 5.37 -3.24 -5.81
CA GLY A 83 4.67 -4.22 -6.64
C GLY A 83 5.41 -5.55 -6.83
N ASN A 84 6.38 -5.86 -5.97
CA ASN A 84 7.09 -7.14 -6.03
C ASN A 84 6.12 -8.33 -6.01
N THR A 85 6.16 -9.16 -7.05
CA THR A 85 5.31 -10.36 -7.20
C THR A 85 3.80 -10.09 -7.13
N MET A 86 3.38 -8.85 -7.42
CA MET A 86 1.98 -8.43 -7.48
C MET A 86 1.22 -9.20 -8.58
N ASP A 87 0.01 -9.67 -8.27
CA ASP A 87 -0.82 -10.52 -9.13
C ASP A 87 -1.84 -9.71 -9.95
N SER A 88 -2.48 -8.74 -9.31
CA SER A 88 -3.49 -7.87 -9.93
C SER A 88 -3.72 -6.61 -9.08
N GLY A 89 -4.44 -5.64 -9.62
CA GLY A 89 -4.74 -4.37 -8.95
C GLY A 89 -3.96 -3.19 -9.56
N LYS A 90 -3.87 -2.10 -8.80
CA LYS A 90 -3.29 -0.84 -9.29
C LYS A 90 -2.46 -0.15 -8.21
N VAL A 91 -1.27 0.33 -8.58
CA VAL A 91 -0.47 1.22 -7.72
C VAL A 91 -0.20 2.51 -8.49
N VAL A 92 -0.42 3.67 -7.86
CA VAL A 92 -0.12 4.99 -8.40
C VAL A 92 0.81 5.70 -7.42
N ILE A 93 1.99 6.10 -7.88
CA ILE A 93 3.00 6.80 -7.09
C ILE A 93 3.18 8.17 -7.72
N HIS A 94 2.82 9.24 -7.01
CA HIS A 94 2.90 10.60 -7.57
C HIS A 94 4.32 11.21 -7.56
N GLY A 95 5.27 10.57 -6.89
CA GLY A 95 6.68 10.97 -6.85
C GLY A 95 7.56 10.05 -7.68
N SER A 96 8.66 9.58 -7.08
CA SER A 96 9.56 8.59 -7.70
C SER A 96 9.54 7.28 -6.92
N ALA A 97 9.99 6.19 -7.56
CA ALA A 97 10.20 4.90 -6.91
C ALA A 97 11.68 4.52 -6.95
N GLY A 98 12.12 3.74 -5.96
CA GLY A 98 13.47 3.16 -5.94
C GLY A 98 13.63 1.98 -6.90
N ASP A 99 14.69 1.20 -6.68
CA ASP A 99 15.04 0.07 -7.53
C ASP A 99 13.99 -1.06 -7.53
N ALA A 100 14.04 -1.92 -8.55
CA ALA A 100 13.28 -3.17 -8.62
C ALA A 100 11.74 -3.02 -8.61
N VAL A 101 11.21 -1.89 -9.09
CA VAL A 101 9.77 -1.72 -9.36
C VAL A 101 9.24 -2.91 -10.16
N ALA A 102 8.10 -3.46 -9.75
CA ALA A 102 7.43 -4.57 -10.40
C ALA A 102 8.29 -5.85 -10.51
N HIS A 103 9.28 -6.04 -9.64
CA HIS A 103 10.09 -7.26 -9.64
C HIS A 103 9.21 -8.51 -9.56
N SER A 104 9.32 -9.39 -10.55
CA SER A 104 8.51 -10.61 -10.65
C SER A 104 6.98 -10.39 -10.65
N MET A 105 6.50 -9.20 -10.98
CA MET A 105 5.06 -8.90 -11.10
C MET A 105 4.41 -9.80 -12.17
N ARG A 106 3.27 -10.40 -11.82
CA ARG A 106 2.51 -11.35 -12.66
C ARG A 106 1.31 -10.69 -13.34
N GLY A 107 0.82 -9.58 -12.81
CA GLY A 107 -0.26 -8.80 -13.39
C GLY A 107 -0.62 -7.55 -12.59
N GLY A 108 -1.52 -6.72 -13.12
CA GLY A 108 -1.88 -5.40 -12.56
C GLY A 108 -1.24 -4.23 -13.30
N LYS A 109 -1.28 -3.03 -12.71
CA LYS A 109 -0.68 -1.81 -13.28
C LYS A 109 0.03 -0.98 -12.21
N ILE A 110 1.21 -0.46 -12.52
CA ILE A 110 1.93 0.51 -11.69
C ILE A 110 2.16 1.76 -12.54
N PHE A 111 1.78 2.92 -12.00
CA PHE A 111 2.00 4.23 -12.59
C PHE A 111 2.91 5.02 -11.65
N ILE A 112 3.94 5.65 -12.21
CA ILE A 112 4.88 6.55 -11.54
C ILE A 112 4.87 7.84 -12.33
#